data_AF-A0A9D2H6F2-F1
#
_entry.id   AF-A0A9D2H6F2-F1
#
_cell.length_a   1.000
_cell.length_b   1.000
_cell.length_c   1.000
_cell.angle_alpha   90.00
_cell.angle_beta   90.00
_cell.angle_gamma   90.00
#
_symmetry.space_group_name_H-M   'P 1'
#
loop_
_entity.id
_entity.type
_entity.pdbx_description
1 polymer ?
#
loop_
_entity_poly.entity_id
_entity_poly.type
_entity_poly.pdbx_seq_one_letter_code
_entity_poly.pdbx_strand_id
1 'polypeptide(L)'
;MTVSATLVIVMAVLYALGVFSMLERSLTRVLIGFLLLGNATNLLLLIAMGFPGVSPFYGAEGTSDPLPQALMLTAIVITFAVSAFLLALIYRSWQLGEADTVVDDAEDVSLRERAEETEVALDVEEEDAETEDEETTDFTDGEVSPITAAYEPPRDGEVRP
;
A
#
# COMPACT_ATOMS: atom_id res chain seq x y z
N MET A 1 22.33 15.77 24.60
CA MET A 1 22.09 15.39 23.19
C MET A 1 21.39 16.57 22.52
N THR A 2 22.10 17.37 21.72
CA THR A 2 21.48 18.48 20.99
C THR A 2 21.21 18.02 19.56
N VAL A 3 20.01 17.53 19.30
CA VAL A 3 19.55 17.21 17.95
C VAL A 3 19.45 18.53 17.16
N SER A 4 19.95 18.55 15.94
CA SER A 4 19.84 19.74 15.08
C SER A 4 18.38 19.95 14.67
N ALA A 5 17.75 21.01 15.21
CA ALA A 5 16.37 21.38 14.86
C ALA A 5 16.21 21.61 13.35
N THR A 6 17.23 22.15 12.68
CA THR A 6 17.23 22.35 11.24
C THR A 6 17.09 21.02 10.49
N LEU A 7 17.86 19.99 10.87
CA LEU A 7 17.76 18.68 10.22
C LEU A 7 16.39 18.05 10.45
N VAL A 8 15.83 18.18 11.66
CA VAL A 8 14.49 17.67 11.99
C VAL A 8 13.42 18.36 11.15
N ILE A 9 13.47 19.68 11.02
CA ILE A 9 12.52 20.44 10.21
C ILE A 9 12.62 20.04 8.73
N VAL A 10 13.83 19.96 8.18
CA VAL A 10 14.05 19.53 6.78
C VAL A 10 13.51 18.12 6.56
N MET A 11 13.83 17.19 7.46
CA MET A 11 13.31 15.82 7.41
C MET A 11 11.78 15.79 7.45
N ALA A 12 11.14 16.55 8.34
CA ALA A 12 9.69 16.60 8.46
C ALA A 12 9.02 17.18 7.20
N VAL A 13 9.59 18.24 6.61
CA VAL A 13 9.11 18.82 5.35
C VAL A 13 9.25 17.82 4.20
N LEU A 14 10.36 17.09 4.11
CA LEU A 14 10.54 16.06 3.07
C LEU A 14 9.54 14.91 3.23
N TYR A 15 9.26 14.47 4.46
CA TYR A 15 8.19 13.49 4.72
C TYR A 15 6.82 14.04 4.31
N ALA A 16 6.49 15.26 4.70
CA ALA A 16 5.21 15.87 4.38
C ALA A 16 4.99 16.00 2.87
N LEU A 17 5.98 16.53 2.14
CA LEU A 17 5.93 16.65 0.69
C LEU A 17 5.96 15.28 0.00
N GLY A 18 6.74 14.34 0.51
CA GLY A 18 6.82 12.98 -0.03
C GLY A 18 5.51 12.21 0.09
N VAL A 19 4.88 12.22 1.26
CA VAL A 19 3.56 11.62 1.47
C VAL A 19 2.50 12.34 0.64
N PHE A 20 2.53 13.68 0.62
CA PHE A 20 1.59 14.47 -0.18
C PHE A 20 1.67 14.09 -1.67
N SER A 21 2.85 14.05 -2.27
CA SER A 21 3.01 13.65 -3.67
C SER A 21 2.68 12.19 -3.95
N MET A 22 2.81 11.30 -2.94
CA MET A 22 2.44 9.89 -3.07
C MET A 22 0.92 9.67 -3.11
N LEU A 23 0.14 10.62 -2.59
CA LEU A 23 -1.33 10.58 -2.64
C LEU A 23 -1.90 11.11 -3.97
N GLU A 24 -1.05 11.57 -4.89
CA GLU A 24 -1.50 12.10 -6.18
C GLU A 24 -1.70 10.98 -7.20
N ARG A 25 -2.61 11.20 -8.16
CA ARG A 25 -2.93 10.22 -9.21
C ARG A 25 -1.85 10.05 -10.28
N SER A 26 -0.89 10.96 -10.36
CA SER A 26 0.17 10.92 -11.37
C SER A 26 1.30 10.01 -10.91
N LEU A 27 1.64 9.00 -11.71
CA LEU A 27 2.74 8.07 -11.40
C LEU A 27 4.08 8.80 -11.28
N THR A 28 4.30 9.82 -12.11
CA THR A 28 5.48 10.68 -12.00
C THR A 28 5.54 11.42 -10.66
N ARG A 29 4.40 11.89 -10.14
CA ARG A 29 4.36 12.54 -8.81
C ARG A 29 4.58 11.53 -7.69
N VAL A 30 4.03 10.32 -7.82
CA VAL A 30 4.31 9.20 -6.89
C VAL A 30 5.81 8.86 -6.87
N LEU A 31 6.46 8.82 -8.04
CA LEU A 31 7.92 8.61 -8.13
C LEU A 31 8.67 9.71 -7.35
N ILE A 32 8.36 10.99 -7.59
CA ILE A 32 8.97 12.09 -6.84
C ILE A 32 8.72 11.94 -5.33
N GLY A 33 7.51 11.52 -4.93
CA GLY A 33 7.16 11.22 -3.55
C GLY A 33 8.09 10.16 -2.92
N PHE A 34 8.32 9.04 -3.62
CA PHE A 34 9.25 8.00 -3.17
C PHE A 34 10.69 8.50 -3.04
N LEU A 35 11.17 9.35 -3.97
CA LEU A 35 12.49 9.96 -3.86
C LEU A 35 12.59 10.87 -2.63
N LEU A 36 11.58 11.69 -2.36
CA LEU A 36 11.54 12.57 -1.18
C LEU A 36 11.52 11.75 0.12
N LEU A 37 10.68 10.71 0.20
CA LEU A 37 10.60 9.79 1.34
C LEU A 37 11.92 9.04 1.59
N GLY A 38 12.59 8.58 0.53
CA GLY A 38 13.90 7.93 0.65
C GLY A 38 14.94 8.88 1.22
N ASN A 39 14.99 10.13 0.75
CA ASN A 39 15.87 11.15 1.31
C ASN A 39 15.53 11.52 2.76
N ALA A 40 14.24 11.63 3.10
CA ALA A 40 13.78 11.88 4.47
C ALA A 40 14.19 10.76 5.42
N THR A 41 14.05 9.50 4.99
CA THR A 41 14.44 8.32 5.78
C THR A 41 15.95 8.25 5.98
N ASN A 42 16.73 8.62 4.96
CA ASN A 42 18.18 8.75 5.08
C ASN A 42 18.57 9.84 6.11
N LEU A 43 17.88 10.97 6.13
CA LEU A 43 18.09 11.99 7.16
C LEU A 43 17.66 11.52 8.55
N LEU A 44 16.58 10.74 8.66
CA LEU A 44 16.15 10.13 9.92
C LEU A 44 17.25 9.22 10.49
N LEU A 45 17.85 8.36 9.67
CA LEU A 45 18.97 7.50 10.06
C LEU A 45 20.20 8.32 10.49
N LEU A 46 20.49 9.43 9.79
CA LEU A 46 21.56 10.35 10.17
C LEU A 46 21.31 11.01 11.52
N ILE A 47 20.07 11.45 11.79
CA ILE A 47 19.69 12.03 13.09
C ILE A 47 19.78 10.97 14.20
N ALA A 48 19.38 9.73 13.92
CA ALA A 48 19.45 8.61 14.86
C ALA A 48 20.89 8.25 15.25
N MET A 49 21.86 8.46 14.35
CA MET A 49 23.30 8.25 14.61
C MET A 49 23.85 9.17 15.70
N GLY A 50 23.24 10.33 15.93
CA GLY A 50 23.64 11.25 16.99
C GLY A 50 24.86 12.12 16.64
N PHE A 51 25.84 12.18 17.54
CA PHE A 51 26.96 13.14 17.39
C PHE A 51 27.91 12.69 16.27
N PRO A 52 28.24 13.58 15.31
CA PRO A 52 29.16 13.25 14.23
C PRO A 52 30.57 13.04 14.79
N GLY A 53 31.07 11.82 14.66
CA GLY A 53 32.45 11.45 14.94
C GLY A 53 33.29 11.43 13.67
N VAL A 54 34.50 10.86 13.76
CA VAL A 54 35.33 10.58 12.57
C VAL A 54 34.76 9.40 11.77
N SER A 55 35.17 9.25 10.52
CA SER A 55 34.75 8.13 9.67
C SER A 55 35.07 6.78 10.34
N PRO A 56 34.18 5.77 10.26
CA PRO A 56 34.40 4.45 10.84
C PRO A 56 35.41 3.61 10.07
N PHE A 57 36.66 4.04 10.10
CA PHE A 57 37.80 3.23 9.68
C PHE A 57 38.48 2.62 10.90
N TYR A 58 39.03 1.42 10.70
CA TYR A 58 39.76 0.69 11.74
C TYR A 58 40.92 1.55 12.28
N GLY A 59 40.99 1.66 13.61
CA GLY A 59 42.07 2.39 14.31
C GLY A 59 41.82 3.89 14.51
N ALA A 60 40.65 4.43 14.15
CA ALA A 60 40.28 5.81 14.45
C ALA A 60 39.59 5.92 15.82
N GLU A 61 40.01 6.90 16.64
CA GLU A 61 39.33 7.22 17.90
C GLU A 61 38.19 8.21 17.67
N GLY A 62 37.07 8.06 18.37
CA GLY A 62 35.91 8.95 18.25
C GLY A 62 35.10 8.74 16.97
N THR A 63 35.06 7.52 16.46
CA THR A 63 34.33 7.13 15.26
C THR A 63 32.81 7.25 15.40
N SER A 64 32.14 7.66 14.32
CA SER A 64 30.67 7.64 14.20
C SER A 64 30.12 6.21 14.17
N ASP A 65 28.90 5.99 14.68
CA ASP A 65 28.27 4.66 14.67
C ASP A 65 28.16 4.10 13.23
N PRO A 66 28.81 2.97 12.91
CA PRO A 66 28.77 2.38 11.58
C PRO A 66 27.42 1.73 11.24
N LEU A 67 26.59 1.40 12.23
CA LEU A 67 25.35 0.67 12.00
C LEU A 67 24.32 1.50 11.20
N PRO A 68 23.96 2.75 11.60
CA PRO A 68 23.08 3.58 10.79
C PRO A 68 23.65 3.91 9.40
N GLN A 69 24.99 3.97 9.25
CA GLN A 69 25.63 4.21 7.95
C GLN A 69 25.44 3.05 6.97
N ALA A 70 25.62 1.81 7.44
CA ALA A 70 25.36 0.63 6.63
C ALA A 70 23.87 0.56 6.22
N LEU A 71 22.97 0.83 7.16
CA LEU A 71 21.53 0.89 6.87
C LEU A 71 21.18 1.97 5.84
N MET A 72 21.81 3.14 5.92
CA MET A 72 21.62 4.24 4.97
C MET A 72 22.05 3.84 3.54
N LEU A 73 23.21 3.19 3.40
CA LEU A 73 23.65 2.69 2.09
C LEU A 73 22.66 1.67 1.51
N THR A 74 22.14 0.78 2.35
CA THR A 74 21.15 -0.21 1.94
C THR A 74 19.83 0.45 1.51
N ALA A 75 19.38 1.45 2.27
CA ALA A 75 18.19 2.23 1.96
C ALA A 75 18.33 2.95 0.61
N ILE A 76 19.48 3.58 0.33
CA ILE A 76 19.76 4.24 -0.96
C ILE A 76 19.59 3.26 -2.13
N VAL A 77 20.13 2.05 -2.03
CA VAL A 77 20.03 1.05 -3.10
C VAL A 77 18.60 0.58 -3.30
N ILE A 78 17.84 0.36 -2.21
CA ILE A 78 16.41 -0.01 -2.29
C ILE A 78 15.60 1.12 -2.95
N THR A 79 15.80 2.37 -2.52
CA THR A 79 15.12 3.53 -3.12
C THR A 79 15.46 3.63 -4.61
N PHE A 80 16.71 3.42 -5.00
CA PHE A 80 17.11 3.42 -6.41
C PHE A 80 16.42 2.31 -7.21
N ALA A 81 16.39 1.08 -6.68
CA ALA A 81 15.74 -0.05 -7.34
C ALA A 81 14.24 0.17 -7.53
N VAL A 82 13.54 0.64 -6.49
CA VAL A 82 12.11 0.97 -6.56
C VAL A 82 11.86 2.14 -7.53
N SER A 83 12.71 3.16 -7.51
CA SER A 83 12.60 4.31 -8.43
C SER A 83 12.80 3.89 -9.89
N ALA A 84 13.78 3.03 -10.18
CA ALA A 84 14.00 2.50 -11.52
C ALA A 84 12.82 1.64 -11.99
N PHE A 85 12.25 0.83 -11.09
CA PHE A 85 11.06 0.05 -11.38
C PHE A 85 9.84 0.92 -11.68
N LEU A 86 9.56 1.92 -10.83
CA LEU A 86 8.48 2.89 -11.06
C LEU A 86 8.70 3.67 -12.37
N LEU A 87 9.93 4.07 -12.67
CA LEU A 87 10.25 4.75 -13.92
C LEU A 87 9.99 3.85 -15.15
N ALA A 88 10.29 2.55 -15.04
CA ALA A 88 9.95 1.59 -16.08
C ALA A 88 8.43 1.42 -16.26
N LEU A 89 7.66 1.44 -15.16
CA LEU A 89 6.19 1.43 -15.21
C LEU A 89 5.63 2.70 -15.84
N ILE A 90 6.14 3.87 -15.47
CA ILE A 90 5.76 5.16 -16.07
C ILE A 90 6.02 5.12 -17.58
N TYR A 91 7.22 4.69 -17.99
CA TYR A 91 7.57 4.55 -19.39
C TYR A 91 6.62 3.59 -20.13
N ARG A 92 6.31 2.44 -19.52
CA ARG A 92 5.42 1.44 -20.10
C ARG A 92 3.97 1.95 -20.19
N SER A 93 3.50 2.66 -19.17
CA SER A 93 2.18 3.27 -19.11
C SER A 93 2.04 4.34 -20.20
N TRP A 94 3.05 5.20 -20.35
CA TRP A 94 3.09 6.19 -21.42
C TRP A 94 3.06 5.54 -22.81
N GLN A 95 3.85 4.48 -23.03
CA GLN A 95 3.85 3.75 -24.30
C GLN A 95 2.51 3.10 -24.67
N LEU A 96 1.72 2.67 -23.67
CA LEU A 96 0.45 1.96 -23.87
C LEU A 96 -0.76 2.89 -23.96
N GLY A 97 -0.79 3.94 -23.15
CA GLY A 97 -1.97 4.77 -22.96
C GLY A 97 -1.76 6.26 -23.11
N GLU A 98 -0.53 6.72 -23.35
CA GLU A 98 -0.16 8.16 -23.47
C GLU A 98 -0.61 9.00 -22.26
N ALA A 99 -0.79 8.35 -21.10
CA ALA A 99 -1.32 8.96 -19.89
C ALA A 99 -0.46 8.57 -18.68
N ASP A 100 -0.10 9.55 -17.86
CA ASP A 100 0.64 9.38 -16.60
C ASP A 100 -0.29 9.32 -15.37
N THR A 101 -1.59 9.49 -15.59
CA THR A 101 -2.61 9.52 -14.52
C THR A 101 -3.25 8.14 -14.37
N VAL A 102 -3.26 7.63 -13.14
CA VAL A 102 -3.99 6.41 -12.79
C VAL A 102 -5.49 6.71 -12.82
N VAL A 103 -6.22 5.96 -13.64
CA VAL A 103 -7.68 6.04 -13.80
C VAL A 103 -8.32 4.84 -13.12
N ASP A 104 -9.52 5.04 -12.57
CA ASP A 104 -10.35 3.94 -12.09
C ASP A 104 -10.88 3.17 -13.30
N ASP A 105 -10.83 1.85 -13.26
CA ASP A 105 -11.41 1.04 -14.32
C ASP A 105 -12.92 0.82 -14.10
N ALA A 106 -13.60 0.29 -15.11
CA ALA A 106 -15.05 0.14 -15.07
C ALA A 106 -15.52 -0.85 -13.99
N GLU A 107 -14.69 -1.84 -13.65
CA GLU A 107 -14.98 -2.81 -12.60
C GLU A 107 -14.99 -2.12 -11.24
N ASP A 108 -13.96 -1.31 -10.96
CA ASP A 108 -13.86 -0.49 -9.73
C ASP A 108 -15.09 0.41 -9.52
N VAL A 109 -15.62 1.03 -10.60
CA VAL A 109 -16.83 1.85 -10.53
C VAL A 109 -18.07 1.00 -10.22
N SER A 110 -18.23 -0.14 -10.90
CA SER A 110 -19.38 -1.03 -10.69
C SER A 110 -19.43 -1.65 -9.28
N LEU A 111 -18.26 -1.87 -8.68
CA LEU A 111 -18.13 -2.35 -7.30
C LEU A 111 -18.59 -1.30 -6.29
N ARG A 112 -18.28 -0.02 -6.51
CA ARG A 112 -18.78 1.07 -5.66
C ARG A 112 -20.29 1.18 -5.71
N GLU A 113 -20.89 1.15 -6.90
CA GLU A 113 -22.34 1.23 -7.07
C GLU A 113 -23.06 0.08 -6.34
N ARG A 114 -22.57 -1.16 -6.49
CA ARG A 114 -23.14 -2.32 -5.78
C ARG A 114 -22.95 -2.25 -4.26
N ALA A 115 -21.80 -1.75 -3.81
CA ALA A 115 -21.54 -1.59 -2.39
C ALA A 115 -22.50 -0.56 -1.78
N GLU A 116 -22.74 0.56 -2.46
CA GLU A 116 -23.72 1.58 -2.05
C GLU A 116 -25.15 1.00 -2.04
N GLU A 117 -25.55 0.24 -3.08
CA GLU A 117 -26.85 -0.44 -3.10
C GLU A 117 -27.04 -1.42 -1.93
N THR A 118 -25.97 -2.15 -1.58
CA THR A 118 -26.00 -3.10 -0.46
C THR A 118 -26.05 -2.40 0.88
N GLU A 119 -25.30 -1.31 1.06
CA GLU A 119 -25.31 -0.47 2.26
C GLU A 119 -26.70 0.14 2.50
N VAL A 120 -27.32 0.70 1.46
CA VAL A 120 -28.69 1.24 1.55
C VAL A 120 -29.71 0.15 1.89
N ALA A 121 -29.57 -1.05 1.32
CA ALA A 121 -30.48 -2.16 1.63
C ALA A 121 -30.35 -2.60 3.11
N LEU A 122 -29.12 -2.69 3.62
CA LEU A 122 -28.84 -3.02 5.02
C LEU A 122 -29.36 -1.95 5.98
N ASP A 123 -29.19 -0.66 5.66
CA ASP A 123 -29.71 0.44 6.47
C ASP A 123 -31.24 0.40 6.57
N VAL A 124 -31.93 0.05 5.48
CA VAL A 124 -33.40 -0.12 5.48
C VAL A 124 -33.81 -1.34 6.31
N GLU A 125 -33.12 -2.46 6.18
CA GLU A 125 -33.38 -3.66 7.02
C GLU A 125 -33.12 -3.38 8.51
N GLU A 126 -32.12 -2.57 8.87
CA GLU A 126 -31.88 -2.14 10.25
C GLU A 126 -32.97 -1.17 10.76
N GLU A 127 -33.44 -0.22 9.95
CA GLU A 127 -34.52 0.70 10.32
C GLU A 127 -35.86 -0.05 10.52
N ASP A 128 -36.13 -1.05 9.68
CA ASP A 128 -37.28 -1.94 9.82
C ASP A 128 -37.14 -2.82 11.08
N ALA A 129 -35.94 -3.32 11.39
CA ALA A 129 -35.67 -4.10 12.60
C ALA A 129 -35.73 -3.28 13.91
N GLU A 130 -35.44 -1.96 13.88
CA GLU A 130 -35.62 -1.07 15.04
C GLU A 130 -37.09 -0.67 15.26
N THR A 131 -37.93 -0.78 14.24
CA THR A 131 -39.37 -0.47 14.34
C THR A 131 -40.25 -1.69 14.62
N GLU A 132 -39.76 -2.91 14.34
CA GLU A 132 -40.46 -4.16 14.62
C GLU A 132 -39.87 -4.90 15.83
N ASP A 133 -40.43 -4.66 17.02
CA ASP A 133 -40.33 -5.55 18.19
C ASP A 133 -41.07 -6.90 17.94
N GLU A 134 -40.81 -7.64 16.86
CA GLU A 134 -41.48 -8.95 16.63
C GLU A 134 -40.54 -10.07 16.14
N GLU A 135 -40.40 -11.08 17.02
CA GLU A 135 -39.83 -12.43 16.88
C GLU A 135 -39.51 -12.93 15.44
N THR A 136 -38.23 -13.16 15.16
CA THR A 136 -37.78 -13.96 14.01
C THR A 136 -37.45 -15.40 14.44
N THR A 137 -38.41 -16.32 14.25
CA THR A 137 -38.13 -17.75 14.10
C THR A 137 -38.59 -18.20 12.72
N ASP A 138 -37.75 -17.99 11.70
CA ASP A 138 -38.02 -18.46 10.34
C ASP A 138 -37.42 -19.86 10.12
N PHE A 139 -38.17 -20.87 10.54
CA PHE A 139 -38.16 -22.18 9.90
C PHE A 139 -39.44 -22.27 9.07
N THR A 140 -39.38 -21.91 7.81
CA THR A 140 -40.49 -22.10 6.87
C THR A 140 -40.49 -23.53 6.31
N ASP A 141 -41.64 -24.22 6.43
CA ASP A 141 -41.94 -25.56 5.87
C ASP A 141 -42.09 -25.54 4.33
N GLY A 142 -41.11 -24.98 3.62
CA GLY A 142 -41.05 -24.98 2.16
C GLY A 142 -40.27 -26.17 1.61
N GLU A 143 -40.75 -26.80 0.53
CA GLU A 143 -40.00 -27.84 -0.20
C GLU A 143 -38.65 -27.31 -0.68
N VAL A 144 -37.58 -27.71 0.00
CA VAL A 144 -36.20 -27.35 -0.34
C VAL A 144 -35.82 -28.05 -1.63
N SER A 145 -35.55 -27.29 -2.70
CA SER A 145 -34.94 -27.85 -3.91
C SER A 145 -33.52 -28.31 -3.56
N PRO A 146 -33.19 -29.61 -3.70
CA PRO A 146 -31.88 -30.11 -3.30
C PRO A 146 -30.79 -29.47 -4.16
N ILE A 147 -29.72 -29.03 -3.51
CA ILE A 147 -28.50 -28.55 -4.17
C ILE A 147 -27.99 -29.69 -5.06
N THR A 148 -28.16 -29.55 -6.37
CA THR A 148 -27.62 -30.51 -7.32
C THR A 148 -26.20 -30.07 -7.63
N ALA A 149 -25.26 -30.53 -6.81
CA ALA A 149 -23.85 -30.46 -7.17
C ALA A 149 -23.67 -31.25 -8.48
N ALA A 150 -23.15 -30.61 -9.51
CA ALA A 150 -22.83 -31.26 -10.78
C ALA A 150 -21.72 -32.29 -10.54
N TYR A 151 -22.10 -33.53 -10.23
CA TYR A 151 -21.18 -34.65 -10.20
C TYR A 151 -20.89 -35.05 -11.64
N GLU A 152 -19.71 -34.69 -12.13
CA GLU A 152 -19.20 -35.17 -13.41
C GLU A 152 -18.54 -36.55 -13.16
N PRO A 153 -19.11 -37.66 -13.64
CA PRO A 153 -18.54 -38.98 -13.42
C PRO A 153 -17.19 -39.12 -14.14
N PRO A 154 -16.24 -39.88 -13.59
CA PRO A 154 -14.97 -40.15 -14.27
C PRO A 154 -15.23 -40.79 -15.64
N ARG A 155 -14.57 -40.30 -16.68
CA ARG A 155 -14.64 -40.91 -18.01
C ARG A 155 -13.98 -42.29 -17.97
N ASP A 156 -14.71 -43.31 -18.43
CA ASP A 156 -14.24 -44.69 -18.50
C ASP A 156 -12.86 -44.77 -19.15
N GLY A 157 -11.84 -45.07 -18.35
CA GLY A 157 -10.47 -45.28 -18.81
C GLY A 157 -9.35 -44.85 -17.87
N GLU A 158 -9.58 -43.94 -16.91
CA GLU A 158 -8.56 -43.59 -15.92
C GLU A 158 -8.60 -44.50 -14.69
N VAL A 159 -8.06 -45.72 -14.84
CA VAL A 159 -7.59 -46.50 -13.69
C VAL A 159 -6.22 -45.94 -13.30
N ARG A 160 -6.20 -45.03 -12.31
CA ARG A 160 -4.93 -44.62 -11.70
C ARG A 160 -4.43 -45.75 -10.77
N PRO A 161 -3.14 -46.09 -10.80
CA PRO A 161 -2.55 -47.13 -9.94
C PRO A 161 -2.55 -46.74 -8.46
#